data_AF-A0A925FFP5-F1
#
_entry.id   AF-A0A925FFP5-F1
#
_cell.length_a   1.000
_cell.length_b   1.000
_cell.length_c   1.000
_cell.angle_alpha   90.00
_cell.angle_beta   90.00
_cell.angle_gamma   90.00
#
_symmetry.space_group_name_H-M   'P 1'
#
loop_
_entity.id
_entity.type
_entity.pdbx_description
1 polymer ?
#
loop_
_entity_poly.entity_id
_entity_poly.type
_entity_poly.pdbx_seq_one_letter_code
_entity_poly.pdbx_strand_id
1 'polypeptide(L)'
;KFIWDAMNVDIDGKKTLAMSFFSKEGNPLWGQYSTQVVAHTLRSYGARTIAYPYPVAISCHATAGGGMEYPMISFNGGRPEADGTYSEQTKAGMIGVIIHEVGHNFFPMIVNSDERQWSWMDEGLNTFCQYLAEQEWDRNFPSRRGEPQEIVNYMKSAPNTQVPIMASSDNVLQFGPNAYAKPATGLNILRETVMGRELFDYAFKEYARRWAFKSPTPADFFRTMEDASGVDLDWFWKGWFYSIDAADQELTDVQWLAIDPMDPAITKAAAKAEADRRKRTLAVERNKTDIKQTVVEKIPEMNDFYNSYDRYAVTEADKKKYTDFVASLSEDEKKLFQSGKNFYTLNLKNNGGLVMPVIAKADYEDGSSEVFRFPAEIWRFNDKEIKKVIPTDKKVTRWTIDPFYEIADINADNNSYPRQAAQPTRFQLYKQRASPFAPQGPNPMQQQRQSKPSAVQGSQGRN
;
A
#
# COMPACT_ATOMS: atom_id res chain seq x y z
N LYS A 1 -0.80 38.07 -26.34
CA LYS A 1 -2.03 38.51 -25.63
C LYS A 1 -2.51 37.33 -24.80
N PHE A 2 -2.80 37.54 -23.52
CA PHE A 2 -3.37 36.52 -22.64
C PHE A 2 -4.90 36.51 -22.77
N ILE A 3 -5.47 35.32 -22.66
CA ILE A 3 -6.87 35.06 -22.35
C ILE A 3 -6.97 35.07 -20.83
N TRP A 4 -7.98 35.74 -20.31
CA TRP A 4 -8.32 35.74 -18.89
C TRP A 4 -9.65 35.03 -18.71
N ASP A 5 -9.65 34.01 -17.86
CA ASP A 5 -10.84 33.27 -17.44
C ASP A 5 -10.95 33.34 -15.92
N ALA A 6 -12.17 33.44 -15.38
CA ALA A 6 -12.39 33.61 -13.95
C ALA A 6 -13.77 33.12 -13.51
N MET A 7 -13.83 32.61 -12.27
CA MET A 7 -15.08 32.21 -11.63
C MET A 7 -15.09 32.55 -10.14
N ASN A 8 -16.27 32.88 -9.62
CA ASN A 8 -16.46 33.01 -8.17
C ASN A 8 -16.54 31.61 -7.53
N VAL A 9 -15.85 31.47 -6.39
CA VAL A 9 -15.87 30.28 -5.54
C VAL A 9 -16.37 30.72 -4.17
N ASP A 10 -17.42 30.07 -3.68
CA ASP A 10 -17.88 30.25 -2.30
C ASP A 10 -16.98 29.44 -1.38
N ILE A 11 -16.27 30.14 -0.49
CA ILE A 11 -15.42 29.59 0.54
C ILE A 11 -15.93 30.11 1.88
N ASP A 12 -16.69 29.28 2.60
CA ASP A 12 -17.25 29.61 3.92
C ASP A 12 -18.07 30.92 3.93
N GLY A 13 -18.91 31.11 2.90
CA GLY A 13 -19.76 32.29 2.72
C GLY A 13 -19.03 33.50 2.11
N LYS A 14 -17.72 33.41 1.85
CA LYS A 14 -16.95 34.46 1.17
C LYS A 14 -16.78 34.13 -0.31
N LYS A 15 -16.93 35.15 -1.17
CA LYS A 15 -16.68 35.02 -2.60
C LYS A 15 -15.19 35.27 -2.90
N THR A 16 -14.47 34.21 -3.21
CA THR A 16 -13.09 34.26 -3.73
C THR A 16 -13.11 34.11 -5.25
N LEU A 17 -12.32 34.92 -5.96
CA LEU A 17 -12.20 34.85 -7.41
C LEU A 17 -11.06 33.89 -7.81
N ALA A 18 -11.41 32.73 -8.34
CA ALA A 18 -10.46 31.83 -8.99
C ALA A 18 -10.22 32.32 -10.43
N MET A 19 -8.96 32.47 -10.82
CA MET A 19 -8.58 33.12 -12.08
C MET A 19 -7.51 32.32 -12.80
N SER A 20 -7.57 32.33 -14.13
CA SER A 20 -6.51 31.80 -14.99
C SER A 20 -6.13 32.79 -16.09
N PHE A 21 -4.82 32.95 -16.30
CA PHE A 21 -4.25 33.71 -17.41
C PHE A 21 -3.45 32.78 -18.31
N PHE A 22 -3.84 32.65 -19.57
CA PHE A 22 -3.15 31.75 -20.51
C PHE A 22 -3.12 32.29 -21.93
N SER A 23 -2.10 31.90 -22.70
CA SER A 23 -1.99 32.26 -24.11
C SER A 23 -2.96 31.46 -24.96
N LYS A 24 -3.22 31.90 -26.20
CA LYS A 24 -4.09 31.15 -27.14
C LYS A 24 -3.55 29.75 -27.42
N GLU A 25 -2.24 29.56 -27.31
CA GLU A 25 -1.55 28.29 -27.48
C GLU A 25 -1.68 27.36 -26.26
N GLY A 26 -2.23 27.84 -25.13
CA GLY A 26 -2.65 26.97 -24.03
C GLY A 26 -3.94 26.23 -24.32
N ASN A 27 -4.72 26.67 -25.32
CA ASN A 27 -5.98 26.03 -25.68
C ASN A 27 -5.78 24.79 -26.56
N PRO A 28 -6.67 23.78 -26.43
CA PRO A 28 -7.89 23.80 -25.61
C PRO A 28 -7.67 23.44 -24.13
N LEU A 29 -6.48 22.96 -23.77
CA LEU A 29 -6.21 22.37 -22.46
C LEU A 29 -6.46 23.35 -21.30
N TRP A 30 -5.90 24.55 -21.36
CA TRP A 30 -6.03 25.56 -20.31
C TRP A 30 -7.44 26.12 -20.19
N GLY A 31 -8.05 26.49 -21.33
CA GLY A 31 -9.42 27.03 -21.35
C GLY A 31 -10.48 26.01 -20.91
N GLN A 32 -10.17 24.72 -20.95
CA GLN A 32 -11.09 23.69 -20.46
C GLN A 32 -10.97 23.45 -18.95
N TYR A 33 -9.74 23.43 -18.41
CA TYR A 33 -9.51 22.92 -17.05
C TYR A 33 -9.02 23.97 -16.05
N SER A 34 -8.18 24.93 -16.45
CA SER A 34 -7.34 25.68 -15.50
C SER A 34 -8.14 26.37 -14.38
N THR A 35 -9.14 27.17 -14.71
CA THR A 35 -9.95 27.92 -13.73
C THR A 35 -10.71 27.00 -12.79
N GLN A 36 -11.22 25.86 -13.30
CA GLN A 36 -11.90 24.85 -12.50
C GLN A 36 -10.94 24.14 -11.54
N VAL A 37 -9.70 23.88 -11.98
CA VAL A 37 -8.68 23.28 -11.13
C VAL A 37 -8.29 24.22 -9.98
N VAL A 38 -8.16 25.53 -10.24
CA VAL A 38 -7.96 26.53 -9.18
C VAL A 38 -9.12 26.46 -8.17
N ALA A 39 -10.36 26.53 -8.65
CA ALA A 39 -11.54 26.47 -7.78
C ALA A 39 -11.66 25.17 -6.98
N HIS A 40 -11.33 24.03 -7.60
CA HIS A 40 -11.27 22.72 -6.97
C HIS A 40 -10.24 22.69 -5.85
N THR A 41 -9.03 23.19 -6.12
CA THR A 41 -7.93 23.22 -5.14
C THR A 41 -8.33 24.01 -3.89
N LEU A 42 -8.92 25.19 -4.05
CA LEU A 42 -9.37 26.01 -2.91
C LEU A 42 -10.37 25.28 -2.01
N ARG A 43 -11.32 24.55 -2.61
CA ARG A 43 -12.33 23.77 -1.86
C ARG A 43 -11.72 22.55 -1.19
N SER A 44 -10.93 21.79 -1.95
CA SER A 44 -10.33 20.54 -1.51
C SER A 44 -9.36 20.76 -0.34
N TYR A 45 -8.44 21.72 -0.48
CA TYR A 45 -7.50 22.08 0.58
C TYR A 45 -8.23 22.70 1.76
N GLY A 46 -9.18 23.62 1.51
CA GLY A 46 -9.88 24.31 2.58
C GLY A 46 -10.73 23.39 3.46
N ALA A 47 -11.28 22.30 2.89
CA ALA A 47 -12.00 21.29 3.65
C ALA A 47 -11.11 20.56 4.68
N ARG A 48 -9.82 20.36 4.35
CA ARG A 48 -8.83 19.60 5.12
C ARG A 48 -7.96 20.44 6.03
N THR A 49 -7.88 21.74 5.77
CA THR A 49 -6.99 22.66 6.48
C THR A 49 -7.79 23.82 7.08
N ILE A 50 -7.87 24.94 6.37
CA ILE A 50 -8.46 26.20 6.79
C ILE A 50 -9.21 26.81 5.60
N ALA A 51 -10.24 27.60 5.83
CA ALA A 51 -10.90 28.31 4.74
C ALA A 51 -9.89 29.27 4.06
N TYR A 52 -9.82 29.24 2.73
CA TYR A 52 -8.95 30.14 1.96
C TYR A 52 -9.29 31.61 2.28
N PRO A 53 -8.36 32.40 2.83
CA PRO A 53 -8.68 33.70 3.41
C PRO A 53 -8.61 34.85 2.40
N TYR A 54 -7.99 34.63 1.24
CA TYR A 54 -7.66 35.68 0.28
C TYR A 54 -8.77 35.90 -0.75
N PRO A 55 -8.88 37.11 -1.33
CA PRO A 55 -9.96 37.45 -2.26
C PRO A 55 -9.79 36.83 -3.65
N VAL A 56 -8.56 36.44 -4.03
CA VAL A 56 -8.26 35.90 -5.36
C VAL A 56 -7.25 34.76 -5.28
N ALA A 57 -7.32 33.83 -6.22
CA ALA A 57 -6.28 32.83 -6.48
C ALA A 57 -6.07 32.71 -7.99
N ILE A 58 -4.81 32.81 -8.43
CA ILE A 58 -4.46 33.00 -9.84
C ILE A 58 -3.54 31.87 -10.30
N SER A 59 -3.87 31.25 -11.43
CA SER A 59 -2.99 30.36 -12.19
C SER A 59 -2.56 31.02 -13.51
N CYS A 60 -1.27 31.20 -13.72
CA CYS A 60 -0.72 31.84 -14.91
C CYS A 60 0.10 30.85 -15.75
N HIS A 61 -0.21 30.72 -17.04
CA HIS A 61 0.56 29.91 -17.97
C HIS A 61 1.88 30.60 -18.32
N ALA A 62 3.01 30.06 -17.86
CA ALA A 62 4.32 30.69 -18.10
C ALA A 62 5.48 29.73 -18.39
N THR A 63 5.46 28.50 -17.91
CA THR A 63 6.59 27.56 -18.06
C THR A 63 6.24 26.41 -19.02
N ALA A 64 7.24 25.81 -19.64
CA ALA A 64 7.02 24.60 -20.45
C ALA A 64 6.74 23.36 -19.57
N GLY A 65 7.20 23.38 -18.31
CA GLY A 65 6.97 22.35 -17.29
C GLY A 65 7.33 22.85 -15.90
N GLY A 66 6.85 22.15 -14.87
CA GLY A 66 6.94 22.56 -13.47
C GLY A 66 6.02 23.74 -13.14
N GLY A 67 6.11 24.21 -11.91
CA GLY A 67 5.42 25.40 -11.45
C GLY A 67 6.28 26.25 -10.52
N MET A 68 5.75 27.40 -10.14
CA MET A 68 6.31 28.27 -9.11
C MET A 68 5.18 29.04 -8.45
N GLU A 69 5.14 28.94 -7.14
CA GLU A 69 4.17 29.54 -6.25
C GLU A 69 4.60 30.93 -5.80
N TYR A 70 3.63 31.85 -5.74
CA TYR A 70 3.72 33.12 -5.04
C TYR A 70 2.38 33.37 -4.33
N PRO A 71 2.33 34.25 -3.32
CA PRO A 71 1.08 34.57 -2.64
C PRO A 71 -0.02 34.98 -3.63
N MET A 72 -1.13 34.22 -3.65
CA MET A 72 -2.29 34.36 -4.54
C MET A 72 -2.05 34.18 -6.04
N ILE A 73 -0.82 33.90 -6.50
CA ILE A 73 -0.52 33.71 -7.91
C ILE A 73 0.54 32.63 -8.12
N SER A 74 0.24 31.65 -8.96
CA SER A 74 1.20 30.64 -9.39
C SER A 74 1.45 30.70 -10.89
N PHE A 75 2.63 30.25 -11.29
CA PHE A 75 3.05 30.10 -12.67
C PHE A 75 3.14 28.61 -13.00
N ASN A 76 2.28 28.11 -13.88
CA ASN A 76 2.12 26.68 -14.12
C ASN A 76 2.48 26.32 -15.57
N GLY A 77 2.99 25.11 -15.73
CA GLY A 77 3.35 24.54 -17.02
C GLY A 77 2.31 23.58 -17.60
N GLY A 78 2.60 23.12 -18.82
CA GLY A 78 1.76 22.20 -19.59
C GLY A 78 1.16 22.89 -20.82
N ARG A 79 1.35 22.31 -21.99
CA ARG A 79 0.88 22.89 -23.26
C ARG A 79 0.39 21.78 -24.19
N PRO A 80 -0.76 21.97 -24.86
CA PRO A 80 -1.15 21.08 -25.95
C PRO A 80 -0.19 21.22 -27.14
N GLU A 81 -0.24 20.24 -28.03
CA GLU A 81 0.41 20.28 -29.33
C GLU A 81 -0.18 21.39 -30.21
N ALA A 82 0.55 21.80 -31.25
CA ALA A 82 0.12 22.87 -32.16
C ALA A 82 -1.22 22.58 -32.87
N ASP A 83 -1.60 21.31 -33.01
CA ASP A 83 -2.88 20.86 -33.57
C ASP A 83 -4.04 20.78 -32.54
N GLY A 84 -3.79 21.25 -31.31
CA GLY A 84 -4.71 21.24 -30.18
C GLY A 84 -4.89 19.88 -29.50
N THR A 85 -4.16 18.84 -29.91
CA THR A 85 -4.13 17.55 -29.20
C THR A 85 -3.20 17.59 -27.99
N TYR A 86 -3.32 16.62 -27.09
CA TYR A 86 -2.43 16.49 -25.94
C TYR A 86 -2.41 15.04 -25.46
N SER A 87 -1.33 14.65 -24.79
CA SER A 87 -1.23 13.33 -24.14
C SER A 87 -1.95 13.32 -22.79
N GLU A 88 -2.25 12.12 -22.28
CA GLU A 88 -2.72 11.94 -20.91
C GLU A 88 -1.75 12.54 -19.89
N GLN A 89 -0.44 12.32 -20.08
CA GLN A 89 0.61 12.87 -19.22
C GLN A 89 0.61 14.40 -19.23
N THR A 90 0.42 15.03 -20.40
CA THR A 90 0.33 16.49 -20.51
C THR A 90 -0.90 17.01 -19.75
N LYS A 91 -2.05 16.35 -19.87
CA LYS A 91 -3.28 16.72 -19.17
C LYS A 91 -3.12 16.58 -17.65
N ALA A 92 -2.74 15.40 -17.18
CA ALA A 92 -2.58 15.12 -15.76
C ALA A 92 -1.47 15.98 -15.15
N GLY A 93 -0.35 16.17 -15.86
CA GLY A 93 0.75 17.03 -15.41
C GLY A 93 0.34 18.49 -15.23
N MET A 94 -0.40 19.08 -16.16
CA MET A 94 -0.90 20.45 -16.01
C MET A 94 -1.87 20.56 -14.83
N ILE A 95 -2.82 19.63 -14.69
CA ILE A 95 -3.79 19.65 -13.59
C ILE A 95 -3.07 19.50 -12.25
N GLY A 96 -2.19 18.51 -12.10
CA GLY A 96 -1.44 18.26 -10.87
C GLY A 96 -0.55 19.42 -10.47
N VAL A 97 0.17 20.05 -11.42
CA VAL A 97 0.97 21.25 -11.12
C VAL A 97 0.08 22.41 -10.68
N ILE A 98 -1.04 22.70 -11.35
CA ILE A 98 -1.94 23.78 -10.90
C ILE A 98 -2.46 23.50 -9.49
N ILE A 99 -2.82 22.25 -9.17
CA ILE A 99 -3.23 21.86 -7.80
C ILE A 99 -2.08 22.14 -6.81
N HIS A 100 -0.87 21.71 -7.13
CA HIS A 100 0.31 21.87 -6.28
C HIS A 100 0.61 23.36 -6.01
N GLU A 101 0.76 24.16 -7.07
CA GLU A 101 1.18 25.55 -6.91
C GLU A 101 0.08 26.45 -6.32
N VAL A 102 -1.20 26.17 -6.62
CA VAL A 102 -2.30 26.86 -5.93
C VAL A 102 -2.39 26.39 -4.49
N GLY A 103 -2.13 25.10 -4.24
CA GLY A 103 -2.05 24.48 -2.92
C GLY A 103 -1.02 25.11 -2.01
N HIS A 104 0.07 25.65 -2.57
CA HIS A 104 1.07 26.36 -1.80
C HIS A 104 0.53 27.58 -1.04
N ASN A 105 -0.60 28.15 -1.48
CA ASN A 105 -1.25 29.20 -0.69
C ASN A 105 -1.62 28.75 0.75
N PHE A 106 -1.77 27.45 1.00
CA PHE A 106 -1.98 26.90 2.33
C PHE A 106 -0.65 26.59 3.04
N PHE A 107 0.29 25.97 2.34
CA PHE A 107 1.63 25.63 2.82
C PHE A 107 2.68 26.06 1.78
N PRO A 108 3.55 27.06 2.04
CA PRO A 108 3.77 27.73 3.32
C PRO A 108 2.98 29.04 3.50
N MET A 109 2.24 29.57 2.51
CA MET A 109 1.84 30.99 2.56
C MET A 109 0.92 31.34 3.74
N ILE A 110 0.02 30.45 4.17
CA ILE A 110 -0.76 30.65 5.39
C ILE A 110 -0.09 29.99 6.60
N VAL A 111 0.38 28.75 6.47
CA VAL A 111 1.12 28.06 7.53
C VAL A 111 2.61 28.10 7.20
N ASN A 112 3.32 29.10 7.74
CA ASN A 112 4.63 29.54 7.24
C ASN A 112 5.81 28.73 7.79
N SER A 113 6.30 27.76 7.04
CA SER A 113 7.51 26.99 7.40
C SER A 113 8.82 27.67 6.99
N ASP A 114 9.92 27.29 7.66
CA ASP A 114 11.28 27.65 7.23
C ASP A 114 11.75 26.63 6.19
N GLU A 115 11.45 26.91 4.92
CA GLU A 115 11.76 26.03 3.79
C GLU A 115 13.24 25.62 3.75
N ARG A 116 14.18 26.52 4.11
CA ARG A 116 15.63 26.24 4.06
C ARG A 116 16.09 25.25 5.11
N GLN A 117 15.35 25.16 6.21
CA GLN A 117 15.60 24.16 7.26
C GLN A 117 14.80 22.89 7.01
N TRP A 118 13.54 23.02 6.55
CA TRP A 118 12.58 21.92 6.52
C TRP A 118 11.74 21.92 5.25
N SER A 119 12.36 21.78 4.06
CA SER A 119 11.63 21.79 2.77
C SER A 119 10.45 20.82 2.70
N TRP A 120 10.48 19.73 3.47
CA TRP A 120 9.35 18.79 3.50
C TRP A 120 8.07 19.38 4.11
N MET A 121 8.16 20.40 4.96
CA MET A 121 6.97 21.06 5.51
C MET A 121 6.23 21.82 4.41
N ASP A 122 6.95 22.48 3.52
CA ASP A 122 6.40 23.15 2.34
C ASP A 122 5.90 22.09 1.35
N GLU A 123 6.83 21.23 0.91
CA GLU A 123 6.61 20.35 -0.24
C GLU A 123 5.84 19.09 0.09
N GLY A 124 6.11 18.48 1.25
CA GLY A 124 5.52 17.23 1.68
C GLY A 124 4.07 17.39 2.15
N LEU A 125 3.79 18.42 2.97
CA LEU A 125 2.42 18.72 3.40
C LEU A 125 1.55 19.12 2.20
N ASN A 126 2.11 19.92 1.27
CA ASN A 126 1.41 20.30 0.05
C ASN A 126 1.19 19.08 -0.86
N THR A 127 2.20 18.23 -1.07
CA THR A 127 2.09 17.01 -1.89
C THR A 127 1.04 16.05 -1.35
N PHE A 128 0.92 15.91 -0.02
CA PHE A 128 -0.13 15.10 0.58
C PHE A 128 -1.53 15.64 0.25
N CYS A 129 -1.74 16.95 0.40
CA CYS A 129 -3.02 17.59 0.04
C CYS A 129 -3.30 17.51 -1.47
N GLN A 130 -2.26 17.65 -2.30
CA GLN A 130 -2.32 17.51 -3.75
C GLN A 130 -2.82 16.11 -4.12
N TYR A 131 -2.20 15.06 -3.56
CA TYR A 131 -2.59 13.68 -3.82
C TYR A 131 -4.09 13.48 -3.53
N LEU A 132 -4.60 13.96 -2.39
CA LEU A 132 -6.03 13.86 -2.08
C LEU A 132 -6.92 14.67 -3.04
N ALA A 133 -6.50 15.88 -3.42
CA ALA A 133 -7.23 16.71 -4.37
C ALA A 133 -7.26 16.10 -5.77
N GLU A 134 -6.20 15.45 -6.21
CA GLU A 134 -6.15 14.72 -7.48
C GLU A 134 -7.11 13.51 -7.48
N GLN A 135 -7.16 12.75 -6.38
CA GLN A 135 -8.10 11.62 -6.22
C GLN A 135 -9.57 12.07 -6.17
N GLU A 136 -9.85 13.30 -5.70
CA GLU A 136 -11.18 13.90 -5.77
C GLU A 136 -11.54 14.39 -7.18
N TRP A 137 -10.53 14.77 -7.98
CA TRP A 137 -10.74 15.28 -9.33
C TRP A 137 -11.19 14.17 -10.29
N ASP A 138 -10.53 13.02 -10.25
CA ASP A 138 -10.90 11.83 -11.02
C ASP A 138 -10.46 10.57 -10.25
N ARG A 139 -11.36 9.58 -10.11
CA ARG A 139 -11.04 8.31 -9.43
C ARG A 139 -9.91 7.54 -10.13
N ASN A 140 -9.69 7.80 -11.41
CA ASN A 140 -8.61 7.21 -12.20
C ASN A 140 -7.49 8.23 -12.47
N PHE A 141 -7.40 9.32 -11.71
CA PHE A 141 -6.31 10.26 -11.87
C PHE A 141 -4.98 9.55 -11.61
N PRO A 142 -3.97 9.69 -12.49
CA PRO A 142 -2.68 9.02 -12.34
C PRO A 142 -1.79 9.78 -11.34
N SER A 143 -2.29 9.91 -10.10
CA SER A 143 -1.57 10.53 -8.99
C SER A 143 -0.26 9.82 -8.72
N ARG A 144 0.67 10.56 -8.10
CA ARG A 144 1.97 10.05 -7.68
C ARG A 144 2.24 10.49 -6.25
N ARG A 145 3.21 9.85 -5.58
CA ARG A 145 3.82 10.26 -4.29
C ARG A 145 2.96 10.06 -3.04
N GLY A 146 1.77 9.46 -3.15
CA GLY A 146 0.89 9.18 -2.01
C GLY A 146 0.82 7.71 -1.64
N GLU A 147 0.78 6.81 -2.62
CA GLU A 147 0.67 5.37 -2.36
C GLU A 147 2.00 4.77 -1.88
N PRO A 148 2.01 3.90 -0.85
CA PRO A 148 3.24 3.34 -0.30
C PRO A 148 4.11 2.59 -1.33
N GLN A 149 3.49 1.98 -2.34
CA GLN A 149 4.23 1.28 -3.40
C GLN A 149 5.12 2.21 -4.24
N GLU A 150 4.77 3.49 -4.35
CA GLU A 150 5.48 4.42 -5.21
C GLU A 150 6.81 4.89 -4.61
N ILE A 151 6.97 4.79 -3.28
CA ILE A 151 8.21 5.16 -2.59
C ILE A 151 9.20 4.00 -2.43
N VAL A 152 8.77 2.75 -2.64
CA VAL A 152 9.57 1.53 -2.40
C VAL A 152 10.95 1.60 -3.04
N ASN A 153 11.05 2.02 -4.31
CA ASN A 153 12.34 2.09 -5.01
C ASN A 153 13.31 3.08 -4.36
N TYR A 154 12.80 4.19 -3.82
CA TYR A 154 13.60 5.16 -3.08
C TYR A 154 14.01 4.60 -1.73
N MET A 155 13.09 4.01 -0.97
CA MET A 155 13.39 3.41 0.34
C MET A 155 14.43 2.29 0.24
N LYS A 156 14.40 1.52 -0.86
CA LYS A 156 15.38 0.44 -1.16
C LYS A 156 16.73 0.93 -1.68
N SER A 157 16.85 2.22 -2.01
CA SER A 157 18.08 2.77 -2.57
C SER A 157 19.25 2.71 -1.59
N ALA A 158 20.48 2.73 -2.09
CA ALA A 158 21.67 2.60 -1.26
C ALA A 158 21.71 3.69 -0.17
N PRO A 159 22.07 3.37 1.09
CA PRO A 159 22.05 4.33 2.20
C PRO A 159 22.82 5.63 1.93
N ASN A 160 23.91 5.58 1.16
CA ASN A 160 24.71 6.74 0.78
C ASN A 160 24.04 7.67 -0.27
N THR A 161 22.84 7.33 -0.74
CA THR A 161 22.01 8.15 -1.63
C THR A 161 20.78 8.74 -0.93
N GLN A 162 20.66 8.49 0.38
CA GLN A 162 19.56 8.92 1.22
C GLN A 162 20.06 9.78 2.38
N VAL A 163 19.20 10.70 2.81
CA VAL A 163 19.31 11.43 4.07
C VAL A 163 17.94 11.42 4.73
N PRO A 164 17.84 11.60 6.06
CA PRO A 164 16.55 11.76 6.73
C PRO A 164 15.72 12.89 6.11
N ILE A 165 14.39 12.84 6.26
CA ILE A 165 13.47 13.93 5.85
C ILE A 165 13.84 15.23 6.60
N MET A 166 14.37 15.07 7.81
CA MET A 166 14.83 16.14 8.69
C MET A 166 16.21 16.72 8.30
N ALA A 167 16.73 16.43 7.11
CA ALA A 167 17.92 17.11 6.62
C ALA A 167 17.57 18.54 6.14
N SER A 168 18.48 19.49 6.37
CA SER A 168 18.34 20.84 5.79
C SER A 168 18.38 20.78 4.26
N SER A 169 17.70 21.69 3.59
CA SER A 169 17.42 21.61 2.14
C SER A 169 18.68 21.50 1.27
N ASP A 170 19.72 22.26 1.61
CA ASP A 170 21.01 22.25 0.89
C ASP A 170 21.74 20.89 0.98
N ASN A 171 21.37 20.03 1.93
CA ASN A 171 21.96 18.71 2.15
C ASN A 171 21.12 17.55 1.57
N VAL A 172 19.97 17.85 0.95
CA VAL A 172 19.09 16.82 0.39
C VAL A 172 19.65 16.29 -0.94
N LEU A 173 20.00 15.00 -0.95
CA LEU A 173 20.62 14.35 -2.13
C LEU A 173 19.62 14.08 -3.27
N GLN A 174 18.39 13.71 -2.93
CA GLN A 174 17.31 13.39 -3.87
C GLN A 174 16.06 14.17 -3.49
N PHE A 175 15.99 15.43 -3.94
CA PHE A 175 14.98 16.40 -3.49
C PHE A 175 13.54 15.92 -3.72
N GLY A 176 13.21 15.42 -4.91
CA GLY A 176 11.86 14.93 -5.22
C GLY A 176 11.37 13.84 -4.26
N PRO A 177 12.08 12.70 -4.12
CA PRO A 177 11.68 11.67 -3.17
C PRO A 177 11.73 12.10 -1.71
N ASN A 178 12.72 12.89 -1.29
CA ASN A 178 12.92 13.23 0.13
C ASN A 178 11.99 14.35 0.63
N ALA A 179 11.84 15.44 -0.13
CA ALA A 179 11.04 16.60 0.27
C ALA A 179 9.54 16.44 -0.08
N TYR A 180 9.21 15.71 -1.15
CA TYR A 180 7.81 15.54 -1.60
C TYR A 180 7.26 14.15 -1.25
N ALA A 181 7.89 13.10 -1.79
CA ALA A 181 7.24 11.80 -1.86
C ALA A 181 7.23 11.02 -0.54
N LYS A 182 8.40 10.90 0.12
CA LYS A 182 8.49 10.19 1.40
C LYS A 182 7.61 10.84 2.48
N PRO A 183 7.58 12.18 2.65
CA PRO A 183 6.66 12.82 3.60
C PRO A 183 5.19 12.58 3.24
N ALA A 184 4.79 12.81 1.99
CA ALA A 184 3.40 12.63 1.57
C ALA A 184 2.92 11.17 1.71
N THR A 185 3.77 10.22 1.35
CA THR A 185 3.51 8.79 1.56
C THR A 185 3.39 8.46 3.04
N GLY A 186 4.27 9.01 3.90
CA GLY A 186 4.19 8.81 5.35
C GLY A 186 2.88 9.33 5.95
N LEU A 187 2.43 10.50 5.49
CA LEU A 187 1.14 11.08 5.91
C LEU A 187 -0.04 10.23 5.42
N ASN A 188 0.04 9.68 4.21
CA ASN A 188 -0.99 8.77 3.70
C ASN A 188 -1.02 7.44 4.48
N ILE A 189 0.15 6.89 4.86
CA ILE A 189 0.24 5.72 5.74
C ILE A 189 -0.37 6.01 7.12
N LEU A 190 -0.09 7.18 7.70
CA LEU A 190 -0.72 7.58 8.95
C LEU A 190 -2.24 7.63 8.82
N ARG A 191 -2.74 8.21 7.73
CA ARG A 191 -4.17 8.37 7.46
C ARG A 191 -4.90 7.06 7.20
N GLU A 192 -4.35 6.17 6.39
CA GLU A 192 -5.04 4.95 5.95
C GLU A 192 -4.77 3.74 6.85
N THR A 193 -3.57 3.64 7.43
CA THR A 193 -3.08 2.42 8.10
C THR A 193 -2.98 2.56 9.62
N VAL A 194 -2.49 3.71 10.13
CA VAL A 194 -2.14 3.87 11.55
C VAL A 194 -3.27 4.50 12.36
N MET A 195 -3.73 5.68 11.96
CA MET A 195 -4.70 6.49 12.71
C MET A 195 -6.13 6.31 12.20
N GLY A 196 -6.29 6.01 10.91
CA GLY A 196 -7.56 6.10 10.22
C GLY A 196 -7.93 7.54 9.85
N ARG A 197 -8.80 7.66 8.84
CA ARG A 197 -9.14 8.95 8.20
C ARG A 197 -9.72 9.97 9.17
N GLU A 198 -10.60 9.55 10.08
CA GLU A 198 -11.30 10.46 11.00
C GLU A 198 -10.31 11.19 11.93
N LEU A 199 -9.47 10.44 12.63
CA LEU A 199 -8.49 11.00 13.57
C LEU A 199 -7.41 11.80 12.83
N PHE A 200 -6.92 11.27 11.71
CA PHE A 200 -5.90 11.95 10.92
C PHE A 200 -6.43 13.28 10.36
N ASP A 201 -7.59 13.27 9.68
CA ASP A 201 -8.15 14.46 9.03
C ASP A 201 -8.50 15.53 10.08
N TYR A 202 -9.00 15.13 11.25
CA TYR A 202 -9.22 16.05 12.37
C TYR A 202 -7.91 16.69 12.86
N ALA A 203 -6.88 15.89 13.14
CA ALA A 203 -5.62 16.37 13.67
C ALA A 203 -4.84 17.24 12.67
N PHE A 204 -4.83 16.86 11.39
CA PHE A 204 -4.19 17.63 10.32
C PHE A 204 -4.88 18.99 10.13
N LYS A 205 -6.22 19.01 10.20
CA LYS A 205 -7.01 20.24 10.14
C LYS A 205 -6.74 21.14 11.35
N GLU A 206 -6.62 20.55 12.53
CA GLU A 206 -6.30 21.26 13.76
C GLU A 206 -4.90 21.87 13.72
N TYR A 207 -3.90 21.18 13.16
CA TYR A 207 -2.58 21.75 12.88
C TYR A 207 -2.67 23.01 12.01
N ALA A 208 -3.35 22.93 10.87
CA ALA A 208 -3.49 24.08 9.99
C ALA A 208 -4.20 25.25 10.69
N ARG A 209 -5.21 24.99 11.54
CA ARG A 209 -5.92 26.01 12.31
C ARG A 209 -5.05 26.66 13.39
N ARG A 210 -4.33 25.87 14.19
CA ARG A 210 -3.45 26.36 15.27
C ARG A 210 -2.34 27.25 14.73
N TRP A 211 -1.83 26.92 13.55
CA TRP A 211 -0.64 27.51 12.95
C TRP A 211 -0.91 28.43 11.75
N ALA A 212 -2.17 28.70 11.43
CA ALA A 212 -2.53 29.71 10.45
C ALA A 212 -1.91 31.07 10.82
N PHE A 213 -1.22 31.67 9.86
CA PHE A 213 -0.47 32.93 9.95
C PHE A 213 0.64 32.93 11.01
N LYS A 214 1.20 31.77 11.33
CA LYS A 214 2.34 31.57 12.25
C LYS A 214 3.43 30.76 11.58
N SER A 215 4.56 30.61 12.29
CA SER A 215 5.71 29.84 11.82
C SER A 215 5.97 28.59 12.65
N PRO A 216 5.31 27.45 12.36
CA PRO A 216 5.56 26.19 13.05
C PRO A 216 6.90 25.59 12.67
N THR A 217 7.45 24.80 13.60
CA THR A 217 8.55 23.87 13.37
C THR A 217 8.01 22.44 13.22
N PRO A 218 8.81 21.45 12.78
CA PRO A 218 8.41 20.05 12.75
C PRO A 218 7.82 19.53 14.07
N ALA A 219 8.36 19.96 15.21
CA ALA A 219 7.87 19.55 16.52
C ALA A 219 6.44 20.03 16.79
N ASP A 220 6.05 21.17 16.24
CA ASP A 220 4.70 21.71 16.37
C ASP A 220 3.68 20.92 15.55
N PHE A 221 4.10 20.43 14.37
CA PHE A 221 3.32 19.50 13.56
C PHE A 221 3.15 18.16 14.29
N PHE A 222 4.26 17.52 14.69
CA PHE A 222 4.22 16.21 15.37
C PHE A 222 3.36 16.25 16.63
N ARG A 223 3.57 17.25 17.50
CA ARG A 223 2.75 17.41 18.72
C ARG A 223 1.29 17.65 18.44
N THR A 224 0.95 18.41 17.39
CA THR A 224 -0.47 18.63 17.06
C THR A 224 -1.11 17.35 16.55
N MET A 225 -0.41 16.57 15.72
CA MET A 225 -0.90 15.29 15.24
C MET A 225 -1.19 14.32 16.39
N GLU A 226 -0.34 14.28 17.42
CA GLU A 226 -0.52 13.41 18.60
C GLU A 226 -1.57 13.93 19.57
N ASP A 227 -1.49 15.20 19.99
CA ASP A 227 -2.41 15.82 20.95
C ASP A 227 -3.86 15.82 20.44
N ALA A 228 -4.08 16.18 19.18
CA ALA A 228 -5.43 16.26 18.62
C ALA A 228 -6.03 14.88 18.33
N SER A 229 -5.21 13.86 18.06
CA SER A 229 -5.70 12.51 17.76
C SER A 229 -5.76 11.59 18.97
N GLY A 230 -4.96 11.86 20.02
CA GLY A 230 -4.75 10.96 21.16
C GLY A 230 -3.93 9.71 20.83
N VAL A 231 -3.25 9.68 19.68
CA VAL A 231 -2.43 8.54 19.23
C VAL A 231 -0.95 8.84 19.48
N ASP A 232 -0.22 7.88 20.06
CA ASP A 232 1.24 7.94 20.21
C ASP A 232 1.92 7.61 18.87
N LEU A 233 2.65 8.59 18.32
CA LEU A 233 3.30 8.51 17.01
C LEU A 233 4.82 8.67 17.11
N ASP A 234 5.40 8.67 18.31
CA ASP A 234 6.84 8.87 18.54
C ASP A 234 7.68 7.88 17.72
N TRP A 235 7.24 6.61 17.68
CA TRP A 235 7.89 5.56 16.89
C TRP A 235 7.86 5.85 15.39
N PHE A 236 6.75 6.42 14.90
CA PHE A 236 6.56 6.73 13.48
C PHE A 236 7.41 7.94 13.09
N TRP A 237 7.40 9.02 13.89
CA TRP A 237 8.24 10.18 13.62
C TRP A 237 9.72 9.81 13.61
N LYS A 238 10.16 9.08 14.64
CA LYS A 238 11.56 8.62 14.76
C LYS A 238 11.99 7.77 13.57
N GLY A 239 11.19 6.78 13.18
CA GLY A 239 11.52 5.90 12.06
C GLY A 239 11.41 6.62 10.70
N TRP A 240 10.27 7.23 10.43
CA TRP A 240 9.97 7.74 9.09
C TRP A 240 10.69 9.06 8.77
N PHE A 241 10.78 9.98 9.74
CA PHE A 241 11.32 11.34 9.51
C PHE A 241 12.79 11.48 9.87
N TYR A 242 13.24 10.82 10.94
CA TYR A 242 14.61 10.96 11.45
C TYR A 242 15.56 9.84 11.00
N SER A 243 15.07 8.79 10.34
CA SER A 243 15.91 7.71 9.82
C SER A 243 15.78 7.52 8.30
N ILE A 244 16.69 6.69 7.76
CA ILE A 244 16.69 6.20 6.38
C ILE A 244 16.35 4.71 6.31
N ASP A 245 15.89 4.14 7.43
CA ASP A 245 15.48 2.74 7.50
C ASP A 245 14.27 2.50 6.58
N ALA A 246 14.11 1.27 6.14
CA ALA A 246 13.04 0.86 5.25
C ALA A 246 12.13 -0.16 5.92
N ALA A 247 10.86 -0.23 5.51
CA ALA A 247 9.99 -1.32 5.91
C ALA A 247 10.38 -2.58 5.11
N ASP A 248 10.81 -3.64 5.79
CA ASP A 248 11.05 -4.97 5.21
C ASP A 248 10.62 -5.99 6.27
N GLN A 249 9.36 -6.39 6.21
CA GLN A 249 8.79 -7.40 7.08
C GLN A 249 8.86 -8.75 6.38
N GLU A 250 9.40 -9.77 7.04
CA GLU A 250 9.47 -11.12 6.51
C GLU A 250 8.56 -12.07 7.29
N LEU A 251 7.70 -12.80 6.58
CA LEU A 251 7.02 -13.97 7.13
C LEU A 251 7.91 -15.21 6.97
N THR A 252 8.75 -15.45 7.98
CA THR A 252 9.78 -16.50 7.90
C THR A 252 9.22 -17.92 7.95
N ASP A 253 8.28 -18.15 8.86
CA ASP A 253 7.68 -19.46 9.07
C ASP A 253 6.28 -19.34 9.70
N VAL A 254 5.41 -20.29 9.38
CA VAL A 254 4.11 -20.44 10.03
C VAL A 254 3.99 -21.83 10.61
N GLN A 255 3.93 -21.89 11.94
CA GLN A 255 3.67 -23.14 12.64
C GLN A 255 2.17 -23.33 12.81
N TRP A 256 1.65 -24.40 12.24
CA TRP A 256 0.25 -24.79 12.40
C TRP A 256 0.13 -25.85 13.50
N LEU A 257 -0.63 -25.50 14.53
CA LEU A 257 -1.00 -26.38 15.64
C LEU A 257 -2.52 -26.56 15.61
N ALA A 258 -2.97 -27.81 15.64
CA ALA A 258 -4.36 -28.15 15.90
C ALA A 258 -4.45 -28.78 17.29
N ILE A 259 -5.59 -28.63 17.96
CA ILE A 259 -5.86 -29.34 19.21
C ILE A 259 -5.92 -30.84 18.87
N ASP A 260 -5.10 -31.64 19.55
CA ASP A 260 -5.20 -33.10 19.43
C ASP A 260 -6.55 -33.53 20.00
N PRO A 261 -7.42 -34.17 19.20
CA PRO A 261 -8.74 -34.58 19.67
C PRO A 261 -8.66 -35.57 20.83
N MET A 262 -7.52 -36.24 21.08
CA MET A 262 -7.27 -37.24 22.15
C MET A 262 -8.25 -38.43 22.17
N ASP A 263 -9.30 -38.39 21.35
CA ASP A 263 -10.28 -39.45 21.17
C ASP A 263 -9.56 -40.64 20.51
N PRO A 264 -9.52 -41.81 21.17
CA PRO A 264 -8.83 -42.96 20.64
C PRO A 264 -9.42 -43.47 19.32
N ALA A 265 -10.70 -43.23 19.05
CA ALA A 265 -11.30 -43.59 17.76
C ALA A 265 -10.74 -42.74 16.62
N ILE A 266 -10.54 -41.44 16.86
CA ILE A 266 -9.99 -40.51 15.86
C ILE A 266 -8.48 -40.73 15.71
N THR A 267 -7.75 -40.73 16.83
CA THR A 267 -6.29 -40.81 16.84
C THR A 267 -5.77 -42.15 16.31
N LYS A 268 -6.36 -43.30 16.68
CA LYS A 268 -5.93 -44.61 16.16
C LYS A 268 -6.30 -44.81 14.69
N ALA A 269 -7.45 -44.31 14.25
CA ALA A 269 -7.81 -44.34 12.84
C ALA A 269 -6.82 -43.52 11.98
N ALA A 270 -6.46 -42.32 12.45
CA ALA A 270 -5.44 -41.50 11.79
C ALA A 270 -4.05 -42.18 11.78
N ALA A 271 -3.64 -42.79 12.90
CA ALA A 271 -2.39 -43.53 13.00
C ALA A 271 -2.34 -44.75 12.06
N LYS A 272 -3.47 -45.47 11.89
CA LYS A 272 -3.60 -46.56 10.93
C LYS A 272 -3.44 -46.06 9.49
N ALA A 273 -4.16 -45.00 9.13
CA ALA A 273 -4.09 -44.41 7.79
C ALA A 273 -2.66 -43.91 7.46
N GLU A 274 -1.99 -43.29 8.43
CA GLU A 274 -0.59 -42.87 8.34
C GLU A 274 0.34 -44.07 8.09
N ALA A 275 0.21 -45.12 8.90
CA ALA A 275 1.03 -46.32 8.78
C ALA A 275 0.82 -47.01 7.43
N ASP A 276 -0.43 -47.10 6.95
CA ASP A 276 -0.74 -47.68 5.65
C ASP A 276 -0.24 -46.81 4.50
N ARG A 277 -0.26 -45.48 4.63
CA ARG A 277 0.38 -44.58 3.66
C ARG A 277 1.90 -44.80 3.62
N ARG A 278 2.57 -44.90 4.77
CA ARG A 278 4.02 -45.17 4.86
C ARG A 278 4.41 -46.53 4.27
N LYS A 279 3.51 -47.51 4.25
CA LYS A 279 3.73 -48.80 3.58
C LYS A 279 3.69 -48.72 2.06
N ARG A 280 3.17 -47.65 1.44
CA ARG A 280 3.13 -47.47 -0.03
C ARG A 280 4.49 -47.08 -0.59
N THR A 281 5.49 -47.94 -0.37
CA THR A 281 6.84 -47.79 -0.91
C THR A 281 6.98 -48.61 -2.19
N LEU A 282 7.90 -48.21 -3.07
CA LEU A 282 8.22 -48.96 -4.27
C LEU A 282 8.66 -50.41 -3.95
N ALA A 283 9.37 -50.61 -2.83
CA ALA A 283 9.79 -51.94 -2.38
C ALA A 283 8.59 -52.83 -2.03
N VAL A 284 7.61 -52.30 -1.30
CA VAL A 284 6.38 -53.04 -0.97
C VAL A 284 5.59 -53.36 -2.24
N GLU A 285 5.49 -52.43 -3.19
CA GLU A 285 4.81 -52.70 -4.47
C GLU A 285 5.51 -53.78 -5.31
N ARG A 286 6.84 -53.75 -5.40
CA ARG A 286 7.61 -54.79 -6.10
C ARG A 286 7.57 -56.14 -5.39
N ASN A 287 7.59 -56.14 -4.06
CA ASN A 287 7.49 -57.38 -3.29
C ASN A 287 6.18 -58.12 -3.57
N LYS A 288 5.09 -57.44 -3.94
CA LYS A 288 3.82 -58.09 -4.34
C LYS A 288 3.96 -58.94 -5.61
N THR A 289 4.91 -58.62 -6.51
CA THR A 289 5.17 -59.39 -7.73
C THR A 289 6.32 -60.36 -7.57
N ASP A 290 7.37 -59.94 -6.87
CA ASP A 290 8.65 -60.67 -6.80
C ASP A 290 8.61 -61.79 -5.75
N ILE A 291 7.85 -61.59 -4.66
CA ILE A 291 7.64 -62.61 -3.63
C ILE A 291 6.35 -63.37 -3.95
N LYS A 292 6.51 -64.59 -4.47
CA LYS A 292 5.38 -65.46 -4.82
C LYS A 292 4.58 -65.95 -3.61
N GLN A 293 5.28 -66.24 -2.51
CA GLN A 293 4.70 -66.70 -1.24
C GLN A 293 5.69 -66.44 -0.11
N THR A 294 5.21 -65.90 1.01
CA THR A 294 5.98 -65.70 2.24
C THR A 294 6.06 -66.98 3.07
N VAL A 295 7.01 -67.03 4.02
CA VAL A 295 7.15 -68.18 4.92
C VAL A 295 5.91 -68.38 5.78
N VAL A 296 5.28 -67.30 6.26
CA VAL A 296 4.04 -67.33 7.06
C VAL A 296 2.86 -67.85 6.23
N GLU A 297 2.81 -67.54 4.94
CA GLU A 297 1.79 -68.09 4.02
C GLU A 297 2.04 -69.56 3.67
N LYS A 298 3.28 -70.06 3.77
CA LYS A 298 3.64 -71.45 3.44
C LYS A 298 3.55 -72.39 4.64
N ILE A 299 3.88 -71.92 5.83
CA ILE A 299 3.99 -72.70 7.07
C ILE A 299 3.03 -72.09 8.10
N PRO A 300 1.82 -72.65 8.27
CA PRO A 300 0.80 -72.09 9.16
C PRO A 300 1.25 -71.91 10.62
N GLU A 301 2.18 -72.74 11.09
CA GLU A 301 2.75 -72.67 12.44
C GLU A 301 3.55 -71.37 12.69
N MET A 302 3.94 -70.66 11.64
CA MET A 302 4.63 -69.37 11.72
C MET A 302 3.65 -68.19 11.82
N ASN A 303 2.33 -68.44 11.80
CA ASN A 303 1.29 -67.44 12.02
C ASN A 303 0.97 -67.35 13.51
N ASP A 304 1.30 -66.22 14.13
CA ASP A 304 1.07 -65.95 15.54
C ASP A 304 0.00 -64.85 15.75
N PHE A 305 -0.16 -64.46 17.01
CA PHE A 305 -1.07 -63.38 17.39
C PHE A 305 -0.81 -62.08 16.61
N TYR A 306 0.45 -61.69 16.42
CA TYR A 306 0.83 -60.41 15.81
C TYR A 306 0.64 -60.36 14.30
N ASN A 307 0.49 -61.51 13.64
CA ASN A 307 0.14 -61.56 12.22
C ASN A 307 -1.31 -61.13 11.94
N SER A 308 -2.21 -61.25 12.92
CA SER A 308 -3.63 -60.89 12.80
C SER A 308 -4.08 -59.77 13.76
N TYR A 309 -3.24 -59.40 14.74
CA TYR A 309 -3.51 -58.36 15.72
C TYR A 309 -3.68 -56.97 15.08
N ASP A 310 -4.87 -56.37 15.25
CA ASP A 310 -5.09 -54.97 14.92
C ASP A 310 -4.60 -54.06 16.04
N ARG A 311 -3.34 -53.64 15.94
CA ARG A 311 -2.73 -52.67 16.86
C ARG A 311 -3.43 -51.30 16.92
N TYR A 312 -4.33 -51.00 15.97
CA TYR A 312 -5.09 -49.75 15.92
C TYR A 312 -6.54 -49.92 16.38
N ALA A 313 -6.93 -51.10 16.88
CA ALA A 313 -8.24 -51.27 17.51
C ALA A 313 -8.34 -50.40 18.79
N VAL A 314 -9.48 -49.74 18.97
CA VAL A 314 -9.78 -48.97 20.19
C VAL A 314 -10.11 -49.95 21.31
N THR A 315 -9.42 -49.83 22.44
CA THR A 315 -9.63 -50.67 23.63
C THR A 315 -10.45 -49.93 24.69
N GLU A 316 -11.05 -50.68 25.62
CA GLU A 316 -11.75 -50.09 26.77
C GLU A 316 -10.81 -49.28 27.68
N ALA A 317 -9.53 -49.67 27.77
CA ALA A 317 -8.53 -48.88 28.47
C ALA A 317 -8.29 -47.52 27.82
N ASP A 318 -8.33 -47.44 26.48
CA ASP A 318 -8.20 -46.17 25.75
C ASP A 318 -9.40 -45.25 26.01
N LYS A 319 -10.63 -45.81 25.96
CA LYS A 319 -11.86 -45.05 26.26
C LYS A 319 -11.86 -44.51 27.69
N LYS A 320 -11.42 -45.33 28.66
CA LYS A 320 -11.29 -44.91 30.06
C LYS A 320 -10.31 -43.75 30.19
N LYS A 321 -9.11 -43.86 29.60
CA LYS A 321 -8.10 -42.78 29.62
C LYS A 321 -8.64 -41.47 29.03
N TYR A 322 -9.36 -41.54 27.92
CA TYR A 322 -9.97 -40.36 27.30
C TYR A 322 -11.02 -39.73 28.23
N THR A 323 -11.88 -40.53 28.84
CA THR A 323 -12.91 -40.05 29.76
C THR A 323 -12.30 -39.38 31.00
N ASP A 324 -11.28 -40.01 31.59
CA ASP A 324 -10.54 -39.47 32.74
C ASP A 324 -9.85 -38.14 32.39
N PHE A 325 -9.25 -38.04 31.20
CA PHE A 325 -8.63 -36.81 30.69
C PHE A 325 -9.65 -35.68 30.51
N VAL A 326 -10.77 -35.92 29.85
CA VAL A 326 -11.81 -34.89 29.64
C VAL A 326 -12.37 -34.41 30.99
N ALA A 327 -12.49 -35.32 31.97
CA ALA A 327 -12.94 -34.99 33.31
C ALA A 327 -11.92 -34.14 34.10
N SER A 328 -10.62 -34.20 33.78
CA SER A 328 -9.59 -33.41 34.46
C SER A 328 -9.46 -31.97 33.99
N LEU A 329 -10.08 -31.61 32.85
CA LEU A 329 -10.03 -30.25 32.31
C LEU A 329 -10.94 -29.28 33.07
N SER A 330 -10.52 -28.03 33.21
CA SER A 330 -11.38 -26.91 33.65
C SER A 330 -12.42 -26.56 32.58
N GLU A 331 -13.43 -25.76 32.94
CA GLU A 331 -14.49 -25.37 31.99
C GLU A 331 -13.97 -24.57 30.79
N ASP A 332 -12.97 -23.71 30.97
CA ASP A 332 -12.37 -22.96 29.86
C ASP A 332 -11.48 -23.85 28.99
N GLU A 333 -10.76 -24.80 29.58
CA GLU A 333 -10.00 -25.81 28.84
C GLU A 333 -10.92 -26.74 28.05
N LYS A 334 -12.07 -27.14 28.60
CA LYS A 334 -13.08 -27.92 27.87
C LYS A 334 -13.63 -27.15 26.67
N LYS A 335 -13.96 -25.87 26.84
CA LYS A 335 -14.41 -25.02 25.73
C LYS A 335 -13.36 -24.91 24.64
N LEU A 336 -12.09 -24.70 25.01
CA LEU A 336 -10.99 -24.65 24.07
C LEU A 336 -10.80 -26.00 23.37
N PHE A 337 -10.76 -27.09 24.12
CA PHE A 337 -10.63 -28.46 23.60
C PHE A 337 -11.73 -28.82 22.60
N GLN A 338 -12.97 -28.41 22.89
CA GLN A 338 -14.13 -28.62 22.03
C GLN A 338 -14.21 -27.64 20.85
N SER A 339 -13.42 -26.57 20.85
CA SER A 339 -13.55 -25.52 19.82
C SER A 339 -13.04 -25.95 18.45
N GLY A 340 -12.23 -27.02 18.38
CA GLY A 340 -11.63 -27.50 17.12
C GLY A 340 -10.80 -26.45 16.38
N LYS A 341 -10.33 -25.41 17.09
CA LYS A 341 -9.64 -24.27 16.50
C LYS A 341 -8.25 -24.69 16.00
N ASN A 342 -7.83 -24.01 14.95
CA ASN A 342 -6.46 -24.05 14.44
C ASN A 342 -5.69 -22.87 15.05
N PHE A 343 -4.45 -23.08 15.44
CA PHE A 343 -3.56 -22.06 15.97
C PHE A 343 -2.37 -21.93 15.03
N TYR A 344 -2.18 -20.73 14.49
CA TYR A 344 -1.07 -20.42 13.62
C TYR A 344 -0.10 -19.49 14.34
N THR A 345 1.15 -19.91 14.51
CA THR A 345 2.22 -19.04 15.01
C THR A 345 2.96 -18.48 13.82
N LEU A 346 2.74 -17.20 13.53
CA LEU A 346 3.47 -16.44 12.51
C LEU A 346 4.78 -15.96 13.14
N ASN A 347 5.91 -16.41 12.58
CA ASN A 347 7.24 -15.93 12.93
C ASN A 347 7.62 -14.80 11.96
N LEU A 348 7.74 -13.58 12.47
CA LEU A 348 7.97 -12.38 11.67
C LEU A 348 9.32 -11.76 12.01
N LYS A 349 10.01 -11.24 11.00
CA LYS A 349 11.22 -10.44 11.17
C LYS A 349 11.05 -9.05 10.58
N ASN A 350 11.70 -8.06 11.19
CA ASN A 350 11.89 -6.72 10.63
C ASN A 350 13.34 -6.62 10.19
N ASN A 351 13.58 -6.80 8.89
CA ASN A 351 14.90 -6.78 8.30
C ASN A 351 15.39 -5.36 7.97
N GLY A 352 14.45 -4.44 7.74
CA GLY A 352 14.73 -3.10 7.24
C GLY A 352 14.90 -2.05 8.33
N GLY A 353 14.55 -2.37 9.58
CA GLY A 353 14.74 -1.53 10.77
C GLY A 353 13.58 -0.56 11.02
N LEU A 354 12.77 -0.23 10.01
CA LEU A 354 11.62 0.64 10.16
C LEU A 354 10.45 -0.14 10.76
N VAL A 355 10.11 0.21 12.00
CA VAL A 355 8.94 -0.38 12.69
C VAL A 355 7.66 0.09 12.00
N MET A 356 6.81 -0.86 11.64
CA MET A 356 5.51 -0.64 11.00
C MET A 356 4.47 -1.62 11.56
N PRO A 357 3.15 -1.30 11.48
CA PRO A 357 2.08 -2.26 11.75
C PRO A 357 2.23 -3.55 10.93
N VAL A 358 1.68 -4.65 11.43
CA VAL A 358 1.64 -5.93 10.72
C VAL A 358 0.21 -6.19 10.27
N ILE A 359 0.00 -6.22 8.95
CA ILE A 359 -1.28 -6.59 8.33
C ILE A 359 -1.11 -8.00 7.77
N ALA A 360 -1.80 -8.99 8.33
CA ALA A 360 -1.72 -10.38 7.91
C ALA A 360 -3.08 -10.85 7.36
N LYS A 361 -3.07 -11.43 6.15
CA LYS A 361 -4.26 -12.05 5.54
C LYS A 361 -4.12 -13.56 5.55
N ALA A 362 -5.17 -14.23 6.02
CA ALA A 362 -5.35 -15.67 5.94
C ALA A 362 -6.31 -16.01 4.78
N ASP A 363 -5.86 -16.85 3.85
CA ASP A 363 -6.71 -17.45 2.82
C ASP A 363 -7.11 -18.87 3.24
N TYR A 364 -8.41 -19.14 3.35
CA TYR A 364 -8.95 -20.41 3.85
C TYR A 364 -9.21 -21.42 2.73
N GLU A 365 -9.30 -22.70 3.10
CA GLU A 365 -9.59 -23.81 2.15
C GLU A 365 -10.93 -23.67 1.42
N ASP A 366 -11.90 -22.96 2.00
CA ASP A 366 -13.22 -22.71 1.39
C ASP A 366 -13.24 -21.51 0.44
N GLY A 367 -12.10 -20.86 0.21
CA GLY A 367 -11.96 -19.68 -0.66
C GLY A 367 -12.29 -18.35 0.02
N SER A 368 -12.74 -18.35 1.28
CA SER A 368 -12.87 -17.12 2.06
C SER A 368 -11.52 -16.61 2.57
N SER A 369 -11.45 -15.36 3.03
CA SER A 369 -10.24 -14.80 3.64
C SER A 369 -10.57 -13.87 4.82
N GLU A 370 -9.65 -13.78 5.78
CA GLU A 370 -9.73 -12.87 6.93
C GLU A 370 -8.44 -12.04 7.02
N VAL A 371 -8.57 -10.79 7.49
CA VAL A 371 -7.45 -9.87 7.65
C VAL A 371 -7.29 -9.53 9.14
N PHE A 372 -6.09 -9.76 9.65
CA PHE A 372 -5.67 -9.43 11.00
C PHE A 372 -4.76 -8.21 10.96
N ARG A 373 -5.09 -7.18 11.73
CA ARG A 373 -4.32 -5.95 11.84
C ARG A 373 -3.71 -5.86 13.22
N PHE A 374 -2.40 -5.77 13.30
CA PHE A 374 -1.67 -5.57 14.53
C PHE A 374 -0.95 -4.23 14.48
N PRO A 375 -1.13 -3.37 15.48
CA PRO A 375 -0.49 -2.06 15.47
C PRO A 375 1.01 -2.19 15.78
N ALA A 376 1.77 -1.12 15.60
CA ALA A 376 3.24 -1.12 15.66
C ALA A 376 3.79 -1.59 17.03
N GLU A 377 3.01 -1.48 18.11
CA GLU A 377 3.36 -1.93 19.46
C GLU A 377 3.58 -3.44 19.56
N ILE A 378 3.20 -4.21 18.54
CA ILE A 378 3.57 -5.62 18.44
C ILE A 378 5.09 -5.84 18.53
N TRP A 379 5.87 -4.83 18.12
CA TRP A 379 7.34 -4.83 18.13
C TRP A 379 7.96 -4.31 19.46
N ARG A 380 7.16 -3.88 20.45
CA ARG A 380 7.64 -3.11 21.62
C ARG A 380 8.75 -3.76 22.46
N PHE A 381 8.78 -5.09 22.53
CA PHE A 381 9.77 -5.83 23.33
C PHE A 381 10.93 -6.38 22.48
N ASN A 382 10.73 -6.47 21.17
CA ASN A 382 11.73 -6.92 20.22
C ASN A 382 11.35 -6.38 18.84
N ASP A 383 12.09 -5.38 18.39
CA ASP A 383 11.89 -4.69 17.11
C ASP A 383 12.51 -5.42 15.92
N LYS A 384 13.18 -6.55 16.16
CA LYS A 384 13.81 -7.38 15.12
C LYS A 384 12.98 -8.61 14.77
N GLU A 385 12.48 -9.32 15.78
CA GLU A 385 11.76 -10.59 15.56
C GLU A 385 10.63 -10.77 16.57
N ILE A 386 9.46 -11.20 16.08
CA ILE A 386 8.28 -11.47 16.91
C ILE A 386 7.62 -12.80 16.52
N LYS A 387 6.80 -13.31 17.43
CA LYS A 387 5.91 -14.44 17.18
C LYS A 387 4.49 -14.04 17.52
N LYS A 388 3.56 -14.26 16.59
CA LYS A 388 2.14 -13.97 16.82
C LYS A 388 1.30 -15.23 16.61
N VAL A 389 0.59 -15.63 17.67
CA VAL A 389 -0.38 -16.73 17.60
C VAL A 389 -1.73 -16.19 17.18
N ILE A 390 -2.32 -16.78 16.14
CA ILE A 390 -3.64 -16.43 15.61
C ILE A 390 -4.53 -17.69 15.62
N PRO A 391 -5.62 -17.69 16.41
CA PRO A 391 -6.61 -18.75 16.37
C PRO A 391 -7.58 -18.55 15.19
N THR A 392 -7.89 -19.62 14.46
CA THR A 392 -8.88 -19.60 13.37
C THR A 392 -9.81 -20.80 13.45
N ASP A 393 -11.06 -20.63 13.06
CA ASP A 393 -12.03 -21.74 12.99
C ASP A 393 -11.81 -22.61 11.75
N LYS A 394 -11.23 -22.03 10.70
CA LYS A 394 -10.97 -22.69 9.42
C LYS A 394 -9.47 -22.90 9.24
N LYS A 395 -9.13 -23.95 8.50
CA LYS A 395 -7.75 -24.20 8.09
C LYS A 395 -7.30 -23.18 7.05
N VAL A 396 -6.16 -22.55 7.32
CA VAL A 396 -5.51 -21.58 6.44
C VAL A 396 -4.62 -22.32 5.44
N THR A 397 -4.76 -21.97 4.17
CA THR A 397 -3.93 -22.48 3.06
C THR A 397 -2.74 -21.58 2.77
N ARG A 398 -2.90 -20.26 2.98
CA ARG A 398 -1.87 -19.27 2.72
C ARG A 398 -1.99 -18.10 3.68
N TRP A 399 -0.84 -17.66 4.17
CA TRP A 399 -0.66 -16.40 4.87
C TRP A 399 0.04 -15.41 3.94
N THR A 400 -0.38 -14.14 3.99
CA THR A 400 0.28 -13.03 3.29
C THR A 400 0.32 -11.82 4.21
N ILE A 401 1.51 -11.30 4.48
CA ILE A 401 1.68 -10.02 5.16
C ILE A 401 1.71 -8.87 4.14
N ASP A 402 1.30 -7.69 4.58
CA ASP A 402 1.09 -6.50 3.76
C ASP A 402 0.32 -6.76 2.45
N PRO A 403 -0.84 -7.45 2.49
CA PRO A 403 -1.58 -7.88 1.29
C PRO A 403 -2.15 -6.72 0.47
N PHE A 404 -2.19 -5.51 1.04
CA PHE A 404 -2.75 -4.30 0.42
C PHE A 404 -1.70 -3.19 0.20
N TYR A 405 -0.41 -3.49 0.44
CA TYR A 405 0.70 -2.55 0.26
C TYR A 405 0.61 -1.27 1.10
N GLU A 406 0.27 -1.42 2.37
CA GLU A 406 -0.04 -0.35 3.31
C GLU A 406 1.19 0.26 3.99
N ILE A 407 2.35 -0.41 3.94
CA ILE A 407 3.53 -0.03 4.75
C ILE A 407 4.80 0.27 3.95
N ALA A 408 4.71 0.30 2.62
CA ALA A 408 5.85 0.46 1.71
C ALA A 408 6.94 -0.62 1.90
N ASP A 409 6.54 -1.89 2.05
CA ASP A 409 7.48 -3.00 2.18
C ASP A 409 8.38 -3.11 0.93
N ILE A 410 9.70 -3.06 1.13
CA ILE A 410 10.69 -3.07 0.03
C ILE A 410 10.96 -4.46 -0.55
N ASN A 411 10.38 -5.51 0.05
CA ASN A 411 10.60 -6.90 -0.33
C ASN A 411 9.33 -7.78 -0.23
N ALA A 412 8.32 -7.49 -1.05
CA ALA A 412 7.09 -8.28 -1.07
C ALA A 412 7.26 -9.80 -1.39
N ASP A 413 8.41 -10.25 -1.88
CA ASP A 413 8.68 -11.66 -2.22
C ASP A 413 8.72 -12.56 -0.98
N ASN A 414 9.03 -12.02 0.20
CA ASN A 414 9.13 -12.75 1.46
C ASN A 414 7.85 -12.62 2.34
N ASN A 415 6.78 -12.02 1.80
CA ASN A 415 5.55 -11.75 2.53
C ASN A 415 4.60 -12.95 2.64
N SER A 416 4.86 -14.05 1.93
CA SER A 416 3.91 -15.16 1.82
C SER A 416 4.42 -16.47 2.40
N TYR A 417 3.52 -17.22 3.05
CA TYR A 417 3.78 -18.57 3.53
C TYR A 417 2.62 -19.51 3.19
N PRO A 418 2.88 -20.66 2.52
CA PRO A 418 4.14 -21.01 1.87
C PRO A 418 4.57 -19.98 0.83
N ARG A 419 5.88 -19.82 0.62
CA ARG A 419 6.41 -18.83 -0.36
C ARG A 419 5.83 -19.12 -1.75
N GLN A 420 5.40 -18.08 -2.45
CA GLN A 420 4.97 -18.22 -3.84
C GLN A 420 6.11 -18.76 -4.71
N ALA A 421 5.78 -19.71 -5.58
CA ALA A 421 6.72 -20.17 -6.59
C ALA A 421 7.12 -19.00 -7.50
N ALA A 422 8.40 -18.93 -7.86
CA ALA A 422 8.92 -17.88 -8.74
C ALA A 422 8.08 -17.80 -10.03
N GLN A 423 7.56 -16.62 -10.33
CA GLN A 423 6.85 -16.38 -11.59
C GLN A 423 7.85 -16.36 -12.73
N PRO A 424 7.54 -16.96 -13.90
CA PRO A 424 8.43 -16.94 -15.04
C PRO A 424 8.65 -15.50 -15.52
N THR A 425 9.92 -15.08 -15.60
CA THR A 425 10.27 -13.82 -16.24
C THR A 425 10.01 -13.92 -17.75
N ARG A 426 9.22 -12.99 -18.29
CA ARG A 426 8.95 -12.93 -19.74
C ARG A 426 10.15 -12.30 -20.44
N PHE A 427 10.88 -13.06 -21.23
CA PHE A 427 11.93 -12.53 -22.10
C PHE A 427 11.31 -11.95 -23.38
N GLN A 428 11.41 -10.64 -23.58
CA GLN A 428 11.07 -10.00 -24.85
C GLN A 428 12.31 -9.95 -25.75
N LEU A 429 12.21 -10.51 -26.95
CA LEU A 429 13.20 -10.36 -28.01
C LEU A 429 13.18 -8.91 -28.53
N TYR A 430 13.94 -8.01 -27.90
CA TYR A 430 14.06 -6.64 -28.37
C TYR A 430 15.19 -6.49 -29.39
N LYS A 431 14.81 -6.11 -30.61
CA LYS A 431 15.71 -5.44 -31.55
C LYS A 431 15.65 -3.94 -31.23
N GLN A 432 16.65 -3.46 -30.51
CA GLN A 432 16.72 -2.09 -29.98
C GLN A 432 16.85 -1.08 -31.14
N ARG A 433 15.90 -0.15 -31.29
CA ARG A 433 16.16 1.16 -31.93
C ARG A 433 16.33 2.16 -30.80
N ALA A 434 17.59 2.37 -30.39
CA ALA A 434 17.97 3.40 -29.45
C ALA A 434 18.08 4.75 -30.16
N SER A 435 17.29 5.73 -29.73
CA SER A 435 17.72 7.13 -29.78
C SER A 435 16.94 7.93 -28.72
N PRO A 436 17.61 8.55 -27.73
CA PRO A 436 16.97 9.41 -26.72
C PRO A 436 16.35 10.69 -27.30
N PHE A 437 16.60 10.96 -28.58
CA PHE A 437 16.10 12.11 -29.34
C PHE A 437 15.14 11.69 -30.47
N ALA A 438 14.65 10.44 -30.47
CA ALA A 438 13.61 10.06 -31.42
C ALA A 438 12.36 10.89 -31.14
N PRO A 439 11.74 11.53 -32.14
CA PRO A 439 10.47 12.23 -31.94
C PRO A 439 9.48 11.26 -31.30
N GLN A 440 8.88 11.66 -30.18
CA GLN A 440 7.78 10.90 -29.59
C GLN A 440 6.75 10.64 -30.70
N GLY A 441 6.36 9.38 -30.88
CA GLY A 441 5.32 9.03 -31.83
C GLY A 441 4.03 9.82 -31.55
N PRO A 442 3.09 9.86 -32.50
CA PRO A 442 1.84 10.61 -32.34
C PRO A 442 1.15 10.25 -31.02
N ASN A 443 0.62 11.24 -30.30
CA ASN A 443 -0.12 10.98 -29.07
C ASN A 443 -1.44 10.23 -29.37
N PRO A 444 -2.11 9.60 -28.38
CA PRO A 444 -3.33 8.84 -28.63
C PRO A 444 -4.45 9.62 -29.35
N MET A 445 -4.58 10.93 -29.11
CA MET A 445 -5.55 11.76 -29.85
C MET A 445 -5.15 11.93 -31.32
N GLN A 446 -3.85 12.09 -31.62
CA GLN A 446 -3.34 12.14 -32.99
C GLN A 446 -3.48 10.80 -33.71
N GLN A 447 -3.17 9.69 -33.04
CA GLN A 447 -3.36 8.34 -33.57
C GLN A 447 -4.84 8.11 -33.92
N GLN A 448 -5.76 8.49 -33.04
CA GLN A 448 -7.19 8.38 -33.28
C GLN A 448 -7.67 9.28 -34.43
N ARG A 449 -7.08 10.48 -34.59
CA ARG A 449 -7.37 11.36 -35.75
C ARG A 449 -6.87 10.74 -37.05
N GLN A 450 -5.69 10.13 -37.04
CA GLN A 450 -5.09 9.48 -38.22
C GLN A 450 -5.81 8.18 -38.61
N SER A 451 -6.43 7.48 -37.66
CA SER A 451 -7.17 6.23 -37.92
C SER A 451 -8.60 6.43 -38.41
N LYS A 452 -9.11 7.67 -38.49
CA LYS A 452 -10.43 7.96 -39.06
C LYS A 452 -10.30 8.05 -40.59
N PRO A 453 -10.97 7.19 -41.39
CA PRO A 453 -10.93 7.30 -42.83
C PRO A 453 -11.55 8.63 -43.28
N SER A 454 -10.84 9.36 -44.14
CA SER A 454 -11.36 10.56 -44.82
C SER A 454 -12.69 10.20 -45.47
N ALA A 455 -13.77 10.86 -45.05
CA ALA A 455 -15.06 10.70 -45.69
C ALA A 455 -14.89 11.03 -47.18
N VAL A 456 -15.12 10.02 -48.03
CA VAL A 456 -15.13 10.14 -49.48
C VAL A 456 -16.06 11.29 -49.85
N GLN A 457 -15.51 12.37 -50.43
CA GLN A 457 -16.32 13.34 -51.16
C GLN A 457 -17.00 12.59 -52.31
N GLY A 458 -18.30 12.30 -52.14
CA GLY A 458 -19.13 11.80 -53.21
C GLY A 458 -19.10 12.80 -54.35
N SER A 459 -18.54 12.40 -55.49
CA SER A 459 -18.71 13.10 -56.75
C SER A 459 -20.20 13.13 -57.08
N GLN A 460 -20.82 14.30 -56.97
CA GLN A 460 -22.12 14.55 -57.58
C GLN A 460 -21.98 14.38 -59.10
N GLY A 461 -22.65 13.36 -59.63
CA GLY A 461 -22.87 13.22 -61.06
C GLY A 461 -23.65 14.42 -61.58
N ARG A 462 -23.15 15.02 -62.65
CA ARG A 462 -23.92 15.93 -63.50
C ARG A 462 -24.80 15.09 -64.42
N ASN A 463 -26.10 15.43 -64.45
CA ASN A 463 -26.94 15.19 -65.62
C ASN A 463 -26.53 16.13 -66.76
#